data_AF-A0A9J6G322-F1
#
_entry.id   AF-A0A9J6G322-F1
#
_cell.length_a   1.000
_cell.length_b   1.000
_cell.length_c   1.000
_cell.angle_alpha   90.00
_cell.angle_beta   90.00
_cell.angle_gamma   90.00
#
_symmetry.space_group_name_H-M   'P 1'
#
loop_
_entity.id
_entity.type
_entity.pdbx_description
1 polymer ?
#
loop_
_entity_poly.entity_id
_entity_poly.type
_entity_poly.pdbx_seq_one_letter_code
_entity_poly.pdbx_strand_id
1 'polypeptide(L)'
;MFSRHPFVPFILRFFPSLPEVATMSASSHTSSSLTCKIGPSILNADLANIYEESQKLLDSGADYLHLDVMDGHFVPNLTFGHPVVKCLKSKLPKTFFDMHMMVLAPEKWVSPMADAGADQYTFHYEATSDPHALIRKIREAGMKVGVGIKPKTPVDVVLPLVEEVDMVLVMTVEPGFGGQSFMADMMPKVKLLRSKFKYLDIEVDGGVGPNTIEECAQAGANMIVSGTAITKSKDPKEVITTLRQSVNHYQEAFSLFDNRGDGKINISQLGDVLRALGQNPTEADVKKCCHQLRPDERISFDVFLPILQTISKNRSTDTAEDFIEGLRHFDKDGNGYISSAELRHLLTTFGGEKLTDDEVEQLLAGQEDSQGNVHYEGSNLGPVKPVALLFSRCCGGL
;
A
#
# COMPACT_ATOMS: atom_id res chain seq x y z
N MET A 1 -18.03 14.14 24.43
CA MET A 1 -18.82 13.83 23.21
C MET A 1 -17.97 12.92 22.35
N PHE A 2 -18.17 11.61 22.49
CA PHE A 2 -17.47 10.58 21.75
C PHE A 2 -18.36 10.16 20.57
N SER A 3 -17.91 10.37 19.33
CA SER A 3 -18.53 9.75 18.16
C SER A 3 -17.82 8.40 17.93
N ARG A 4 -18.57 7.32 18.10
CA ARG A 4 -18.11 5.93 17.96
C ARG A 4 -18.29 5.50 16.50
N HIS A 5 -17.20 5.10 15.86
CA HIS A 5 -17.22 4.36 14.59
C HIS A 5 -17.79 2.94 14.82
N PRO A 6 -18.72 2.42 14.00
CA PRO A 6 -19.50 1.23 14.37
C PRO A 6 -18.91 -0.15 14.00
N PHE A 7 -17.66 -0.27 13.52
CA PHE A 7 -17.14 -1.57 13.03
C PHE A 7 -16.23 -2.35 14.00
N VAL A 8 -15.92 -1.80 15.17
CA VAL A 8 -14.99 -2.43 16.13
C VAL A 8 -15.66 -3.34 17.21
N PRO A 9 -16.96 -3.26 17.61
CA PRO A 9 -17.41 -4.01 18.80
C PRO A 9 -17.91 -5.45 18.57
N PHE A 10 -17.96 -6.00 17.35
CA PHE A 10 -18.63 -7.30 17.15
C PHE A 10 -17.73 -8.53 17.40
N ILE A 11 -16.42 -8.43 17.21
CA ILE A 11 -15.52 -9.60 17.22
C ILE A 11 -14.89 -9.89 18.60
N LEU A 12 -14.92 -8.92 19.53
CA LEU A 12 -14.33 -9.08 20.88
C LEU A 12 -15.17 -9.93 21.86
N ARG A 13 -16.23 -10.63 21.39
CA ARG A 13 -17.10 -11.44 22.25
C ARG A 13 -16.76 -12.93 22.35
N PHE A 14 -15.74 -13.45 21.64
CA PHE A 14 -15.57 -14.91 21.52
C PHE A 14 -14.26 -15.55 21.99
N PHE A 15 -13.25 -14.84 22.52
CA PHE A 15 -12.03 -15.51 22.99
C PHE A 15 -11.44 -14.90 24.29
N PRO A 16 -11.35 -15.68 25.39
CA PRO A 16 -10.59 -15.29 26.57
C PRO A 16 -9.12 -15.70 26.45
N SER A 17 -8.22 -14.77 26.79
CA SER A 17 -6.80 -14.91 27.19
C SER A 17 -5.80 -15.60 26.24
N LEU A 18 -4.85 -14.83 25.72
CA LEU A 18 -3.58 -15.29 25.12
C LEU A 18 -2.44 -15.20 26.16
N PRO A 19 -1.55 -16.19 26.29
CA PRO A 19 -0.36 -16.10 27.14
C PRO A 19 0.87 -15.54 26.39
N GLU A 20 1.72 -14.81 27.13
CA GLU A 20 3.01 -14.26 26.68
C GLU A 20 3.98 -15.36 26.23
N VAL A 21 4.73 -15.10 25.14
CA VAL A 21 5.88 -15.91 24.74
C VAL A 21 7.12 -15.05 24.58
N ALA A 22 8.18 -15.55 25.22
CA ALA A 22 9.45 -14.94 25.50
C ALA A 22 10.39 -14.76 24.29
N THR A 23 11.33 -13.85 24.49
CA THR A 23 12.48 -13.47 23.67
C THR A 23 13.48 -14.61 23.48
N MET A 24 14.09 -14.74 22.29
CA MET A 24 15.47 -15.22 22.07
C MET A 24 16.01 -14.84 20.67
N SER A 25 17.33 -14.97 20.53
CA SER A 25 18.32 -14.12 19.85
C SER A 25 18.62 -14.36 18.36
N ALA A 26 19.31 -13.37 17.77
CA ALA A 26 19.73 -13.20 16.38
C ALA A 26 20.81 -14.17 15.85
N SER A 27 20.70 -14.56 14.56
CA SER A 27 21.68 -14.28 13.49
C SER A 27 21.33 -15.00 12.16
N SER A 28 21.20 -14.23 11.07
CA SER A 28 21.48 -14.51 9.63
C SER A 28 20.46 -13.78 8.74
N HIS A 29 20.92 -12.79 7.98
CA HIS A 29 20.08 -11.85 7.22
C HIS A 29 19.39 -12.48 6.00
N THR A 30 18.17 -12.95 6.23
CA THR A 30 17.01 -12.67 5.37
C THR A 30 15.85 -12.43 6.32
N SER A 31 15.25 -11.24 6.30
CA SER A 31 14.01 -11.03 7.04
C SER A 31 12.96 -11.94 6.42
N SER A 32 12.50 -12.97 7.14
CA SER A 32 11.50 -13.92 6.64
C SER A 32 10.08 -13.32 6.57
N SER A 33 9.93 -12.05 6.93
CA SER A 33 8.66 -11.32 6.97
C SER A 33 8.84 -9.87 6.52
N LEU A 34 7.90 -9.39 5.70
CA LEU A 34 7.79 -7.98 5.33
C LEU A 34 7.19 -7.18 6.49
N THR A 35 7.90 -6.17 6.95
CA THR A 35 7.40 -5.21 7.95
C THR A 35 7.19 -3.85 7.30
N CYS A 36 6.04 -3.22 7.57
CA CYS A 36 5.81 -1.83 7.23
C CYS A 36 6.73 -0.90 8.04
N LYS A 37 7.31 0.11 7.39
CA LYS A 37 8.07 1.20 8.04
C LYS A 37 7.65 2.54 7.45
N ILE A 38 7.46 3.53 8.31
CA ILE A 38 7.14 4.91 7.93
C ILE A 38 8.34 5.81 8.25
N GLY A 39 8.88 6.45 7.22
CA GLY A 39 10.01 7.38 7.32
C GLY A 39 9.63 8.78 6.88
N PRO A 40 9.29 9.69 7.79
CA PRO A 40 9.00 11.06 7.39
C PRO A 40 10.20 11.71 6.70
N SER A 41 9.97 12.34 5.54
CA SER A 41 10.98 13.22 4.93
C SER A 41 10.99 14.55 5.67
N ILE A 42 12.15 14.94 6.16
CA ILE A 42 12.31 16.19 6.92
C ILE A 42 12.66 17.40 6.04
N LEU A 43 12.69 17.24 4.72
CA LEU A 43 12.97 18.32 3.76
C LEU A 43 12.04 19.53 3.93
N ASN A 44 10.79 19.28 4.32
CA ASN A 44 9.76 20.31 4.50
C ASN A 44 9.53 20.71 5.96
N ALA A 45 10.33 20.19 6.90
CA ALA A 45 10.30 20.61 8.30
C ALA A 45 10.97 22.00 8.47
N ASP A 46 10.85 22.58 9.66
CA ASP A 46 11.63 23.76 10.03
C ASP A 46 13.11 23.39 10.17
N LEU A 47 13.89 23.61 9.11
CA LEU A 47 15.30 23.28 9.05
C LEU A 47 16.14 24.05 10.09
N ALA A 48 15.67 25.20 10.59
CA ALA A 48 16.35 25.91 11.67
C ALA A 48 16.23 25.16 13.02
N ASN A 49 15.17 24.37 13.19
CA ASN A 49 14.87 23.57 14.38
C ASN A 49 14.83 22.06 14.07
N ILE A 50 15.63 21.61 13.10
CA ILE A 50 15.56 20.25 12.53
C ILE A 50 15.64 19.12 13.56
N TYR A 51 16.36 19.33 14.67
CA TYR A 51 16.42 18.36 15.77
C TYR A 51 15.06 18.20 16.48
N GLU A 52 14.40 19.31 16.85
CA GLU A 52 13.12 19.27 17.56
C GLU A 52 12.02 18.71 16.65
N GLU A 53 12.02 19.10 15.38
CA GLU A 53 11.12 18.55 14.37
C GLU A 53 11.34 17.03 14.20
N SER A 54 12.59 16.59 14.12
CA SER A 54 12.93 15.17 14.03
C SER A 54 12.48 14.38 15.27
N GLN A 55 12.74 14.91 16.47
CA GLN A 55 12.31 14.26 17.72
C GLN A 55 10.79 14.14 17.80
N LYS A 56 10.06 15.19 17.43
CA LYS A 56 8.59 15.18 17.37
C LYS A 56 8.05 14.09 16.44
N LEU A 57 8.68 13.89 15.28
CA LEU A 57 8.28 12.84 14.32
C LEU A 57 8.54 11.44 14.88
N LEU A 58 9.67 11.24 15.56
CA LEU A 58 9.98 9.97 16.25
C LEU A 58 9.01 9.69 17.39
N ASP A 59 8.70 10.69 18.22
CA ASP A 59 7.72 10.58 19.30
C ASP A 59 6.29 10.33 18.77
N SER A 60 6.03 10.74 17.53
CA SER A 60 4.79 10.46 16.79
C SER A 60 4.75 9.04 16.19
N GLY A 61 5.82 8.27 16.36
CA GLY A 61 5.91 6.87 15.93
C GLY A 61 6.55 6.65 14.57
N ALA A 62 7.42 7.56 14.09
CA ALA A 62 8.24 7.29 12.92
C ALA A 62 9.22 6.13 13.17
N ASP A 63 9.41 5.26 12.19
CA ASP A 63 10.31 4.10 12.28
C ASP A 63 11.76 4.48 11.93
N TYR A 64 11.92 5.46 11.04
CA TYR A 64 13.19 6.04 10.61
C TYR A 64 13.00 7.51 10.21
N LEU A 65 14.10 8.21 9.93
CA LEU A 65 14.07 9.53 9.29
C LEU A 65 14.67 9.43 7.90
N HIS A 66 13.94 9.97 6.93
CA HIS A 66 14.37 10.06 5.55
C HIS A 66 14.98 11.45 5.30
N LEU A 67 16.22 11.47 4.82
CA LEU A 67 17.07 12.65 4.72
C LEU A 67 17.48 12.90 3.27
N ASP A 68 16.76 13.82 2.64
CA ASP A 68 16.99 14.25 1.26
C ASP A 68 18.25 15.10 1.10
N VAL A 69 19.31 14.52 0.55
CA VAL A 69 20.59 15.19 0.29
C VAL A 69 20.71 15.50 -1.20
N MET A 70 20.69 16.79 -1.53
CA MET A 70 20.72 17.31 -2.89
C MET A 70 21.93 18.21 -3.10
N ASP A 71 22.62 18.11 -4.25
CA ASP A 71 23.88 18.84 -4.53
C ASP A 71 23.75 19.99 -5.55
N GLY A 72 22.55 20.29 -6.01
CA GLY A 72 22.30 21.31 -7.05
C GLY A 72 22.72 20.91 -8.47
N HIS A 73 23.27 19.71 -8.67
CA HIS A 73 23.75 19.24 -9.97
C HIS A 73 22.91 18.07 -10.48
N PHE A 74 22.72 17.03 -9.66
CA PHE A 74 21.87 15.89 -10.04
C PHE A 74 20.40 16.28 -10.07
N VAL A 75 19.99 17.14 -9.14
CA VAL A 75 18.68 17.79 -9.09
C VAL A 75 18.84 19.30 -8.96
N PRO A 76 17.88 20.11 -9.46
CA PRO A 76 17.99 21.57 -9.46
C PRO A 76 17.65 22.20 -8.10
N ASN A 77 18.16 21.64 -7.01
CA ASN A 77 17.99 22.14 -5.65
C ASN A 77 19.17 21.72 -4.76
N LEU A 78 19.42 22.44 -3.68
CA LEU A 78 20.52 22.21 -2.73
C LEU A 78 19.96 22.21 -1.31
N THR A 79 20.16 21.12 -0.58
CA THR A 79 19.58 20.94 0.77
C THR A 79 20.66 21.07 1.85
N PHE A 80 21.20 19.95 2.30
CA PHE A 80 22.25 19.87 3.30
C PHE A 80 23.15 18.67 3.00
N GLY A 81 24.31 18.60 3.67
CA GLY A 81 25.25 17.50 3.52
C GLY A 81 25.56 16.81 4.84
N HIS A 82 26.56 15.93 4.79
CA HIS A 82 27.03 15.13 5.94
C HIS A 82 27.35 15.93 7.23
N PRO A 83 27.75 17.23 7.23
CA PRO A 83 27.93 17.97 8.48
C PRO A 83 26.63 18.13 9.29
N VAL A 84 25.50 18.35 8.61
CA VAL A 84 24.17 18.45 9.26
C VAL A 84 23.76 17.09 9.80
N VAL A 85 23.97 16.03 9.01
CA VAL A 85 23.70 14.64 9.42
C VAL A 85 24.48 14.29 10.69
N LYS A 86 25.77 14.66 10.75
CA LYS A 86 26.62 14.42 11.92
C LYS A 86 26.11 15.14 13.17
N CYS A 87 25.71 16.40 13.04
CA CYS A 87 25.08 17.16 14.12
C CYS A 87 23.78 16.48 14.60
N LEU A 88 22.91 16.11 13.67
CA LEU A 88 21.61 15.51 14.00
C LEU A 88 21.77 14.11 14.63
N LYS A 89 22.65 13.26 14.08
CA LYS A 89 22.93 11.92 14.61
C LYS A 89 23.51 11.96 16.03
N SER A 90 24.34 12.96 16.33
CA SER A 90 24.87 13.16 17.69
C SER A 90 23.78 13.41 18.74
N LYS A 91 22.64 13.97 18.32
CA LYS A 91 21.46 14.21 19.16
C LYS A 91 20.48 13.04 19.16
N LEU A 92 20.44 12.27 18.06
CA LEU A 92 19.53 11.15 17.83
C LEU A 92 20.30 9.84 17.53
N PRO A 93 21.14 9.34 18.46
CA PRO A 93 22.11 8.28 18.16
C PRO A 93 21.47 6.92 17.83
N LYS A 94 20.23 6.69 18.26
CA LYS A 94 19.50 5.42 18.05
C LYS A 94 18.62 5.44 16.80
N THR A 95 18.40 6.61 16.22
CA THR A 95 17.48 6.77 15.10
C THR A 95 18.12 6.25 13.83
N PHE A 96 17.39 5.47 13.04
CA PHE A 96 17.82 5.04 11.72
C PHE A 96 17.68 6.19 10.73
N PHE A 97 18.78 6.56 10.08
CA PHE A 97 18.87 7.59 9.06
C PHE A 97 19.02 6.93 7.70
N ASP A 98 17.97 7.09 6.88
CA ASP A 98 18.00 6.77 5.47
C ASP A 98 18.41 8.00 4.68
N MET A 99 19.61 7.94 4.10
CA MET A 99 20.17 9.05 3.32
C MET A 99 19.79 8.88 1.86
N HIS A 100 18.85 9.70 1.38
CA HIS A 100 18.49 9.74 -0.02
C HIS A 100 19.40 10.69 -0.79
N MET A 101 20.36 10.10 -1.50
CA MET A 101 21.49 10.78 -2.09
C MET A 101 21.18 11.18 -3.53
N MET A 102 20.46 12.29 -3.68
CA MET A 102 20.19 12.96 -4.96
C MET A 102 21.38 13.84 -5.37
N VAL A 103 22.53 13.20 -5.56
CA VAL A 103 23.82 13.85 -5.83
C VAL A 103 24.51 13.20 -7.03
N LEU A 104 25.29 13.98 -7.77
CA LEU A 104 26.16 13.47 -8.82
C LEU A 104 27.43 12.88 -8.19
N ALA A 105 27.95 11.80 -8.77
CA ALA A 105 29.12 11.09 -8.26
C ALA A 105 28.98 10.68 -6.77
N PRO A 106 27.95 9.87 -6.43
CA PRO A 106 27.64 9.45 -5.06
C PRO A 106 28.81 8.77 -4.35
N GLU A 107 29.77 8.20 -5.08
CA GLU A 107 30.98 7.58 -4.51
C GLU A 107 31.76 8.54 -3.61
N LYS A 108 31.70 9.85 -3.89
CA LYS A 108 32.42 10.88 -3.11
C LYS A 108 31.91 11.01 -1.68
N TRP A 109 30.63 10.71 -1.45
CA TRP A 109 29.95 11.03 -0.19
C TRP A 109 29.78 9.83 0.75
N VAL A 110 30.12 8.62 0.30
CA VAL A 110 29.99 7.39 1.09
C VAL A 110 30.75 7.48 2.42
N SER A 111 32.06 7.76 2.38
CA SER A 111 32.87 7.85 3.61
C SER A 111 32.45 9.03 4.50
N PRO A 112 32.23 10.26 3.97
CA PRO A 112 31.73 11.35 4.79
C PRO A 112 30.36 11.09 5.45
N MET A 113 29.45 10.36 4.79
CA MET A 113 28.16 9.98 5.37
C MET A 113 28.28 8.87 6.42
N ALA A 114 29.14 7.88 6.19
CA ALA A 114 29.47 6.88 7.20
C ALA A 114 30.07 7.51 8.46
N ASP A 115 31.02 8.44 8.29
CA ASP A 115 31.64 9.21 9.39
C ASP A 115 30.66 10.15 10.11
N ALA A 116 29.56 10.51 9.46
CA ALA A 116 28.45 11.25 10.06
C ALA A 116 27.46 10.35 10.82
N GLY A 117 27.57 9.03 10.66
CA GLY A 117 26.73 8.03 11.32
C GLY A 117 25.42 7.74 10.60
N ALA A 118 25.37 7.91 9.27
CA ALA A 118 24.26 7.41 8.46
C ALA A 118 24.12 5.88 8.59
N ASP A 119 22.89 5.36 8.61
CA ASP A 119 22.64 3.92 8.72
C ASP A 119 22.40 3.28 7.35
N GLN A 120 21.81 4.03 6.42
CA GLN A 120 21.58 3.61 5.04
C GLN A 120 21.98 4.71 4.06
N TYR A 121 22.57 4.30 2.94
CA TYR A 121 22.95 5.16 1.84
C TYR A 121 22.17 4.74 0.58
N THR A 122 21.17 5.54 0.21
CA THR A 122 20.28 5.30 -0.92
C THR A 122 20.71 6.17 -2.10
N PHE A 123 21.46 5.59 -3.05
CA PHE A 123 21.99 6.30 -4.21
C PHE A 123 21.07 6.18 -5.43
N HIS A 124 21.11 7.14 -6.33
CA HIS A 124 20.40 7.04 -7.60
C HIS A 124 21.17 6.21 -8.62
N TYR A 125 20.51 5.23 -9.24
CA TYR A 125 21.08 4.43 -10.33
C TYR A 125 21.63 5.32 -11.45
N GLU A 126 20.96 6.44 -11.74
CA GLU A 126 21.32 7.38 -12.80
C GLU A 126 22.57 8.21 -12.50
N ALA A 127 23.06 8.19 -11.25
CA ALA A 127 24.14 9.06 -10.79
C ALA A 127 25.53 8.41 -10.83
N THR A 128 25.62 7.11 -11.14
CA THR A 128 26.86 6.34 -11.20
C THR A 128 26.96 5.53 -12.49
N SER A 129 28.19 5.33 -12.97
CA SER A 129 28.47 4.43 -14.10
C SER A 129 28.79 3.00 -13.67
N ASP A 130 29.06 2.76 -12.38
CA ASP A 130 29.40 1.44 -11.83
C ASP A 130 28.68 1.20 -10.49
N PRO A 131 27.38 0.84 -10.54
CA PRO A 131 26.59 0.62 -9.34
C PRO A 131 27.15 -0.51 -8.46
N HIS A 132 27.71 -1.57 -9.03
CA HIS A 132 28.28 -2.68 -8.24
C HIS A 132 29.50 -2.23 -7.40
N ALA A 133 30.39 -1.41 -7.97
CA ALA A 133 31.51 -0.86 -7.21
C ALA A 133 31.04 0.06 -6.08
N LEU A 134 30.01 0.88 -6.33
CA LEU A 134 29.44 1.75 -5.32
C LEU A 134 28.75 0.95 -4.19
N ILE A 135 27.96 -0.07 -4.53
CA ILE A 135 27.31 -0.96 -3.56
C ILE A 135 28.35 -1.58 -2.63
N ARG A 136 29.45 -2.13 -3.18
CA ARG A 136 30.56 -2.66 -2.36
C ARG A 136 31.14 -1.61 -1.43
N LYS A 137 31.40 -0.40 -1.94
CA LYS A 137 31.95 0.71 -1.15
C LYS A 137 31.04 1.11 0.01
N ILE A 138 29.73 1.13 -0.20
CA ILE A 138 28.75 1.46 0.85
C ILE A 138 28.74 0.37 1.94
N ARG A 139 28.74 -0.91 1.53
CA ARG A 139 28.83 -2.06 2.46
C ARG A 139 30.11 -2.03 3.30
N GLU A 140 31.25 -1.79 2.66
CA GLU A 140 32.56 -1.68 3.32
C GLU A 140 32.62 -0.53 4.32
N ALA A 141 31.87 0.55 4.07
CA ALA A 141 31.70 1.67 5.00
C ALA A 141 30.73 1.38 6.16
N GLY A 142 30.13 0.20 6.22
CA GLY A 142 29.27 -0.26 7.31
C GLY A 142 27.81 0.21 7.23
N MET A 143 27.38 0.75 6.10
CA MET A 143 26.00 1.21 5.89
C MET A 143 25.17 0.18 5.13
N LYS A 144 23.85 0.22 5.34
CA LYS A 144 22.88 -0.42 4.44
C LYS A 144 22.86 0.28 3.09
N VAL A 145 22.45 -0.46 2.06
CA VAL A 145 22.47 -0.02 0.67
C VAL A 145 21.06 0.11 0.13
N GLY A 146 20.68 1.32 -0.27
CA GLY A 146 19.50 1.58 -1.07
C GLY A 146 19.87 1.93 -2.51
N VAL A 147 19.02 1.58 -3.48
CA VAL A 147 19.13 2.10 -4.86
C VAL A 147 17.81 2.73 -5.28
N GLY A 148 17.85 4.01 -5.66
CA GLY A 148 16.72 4.79 -6.14
C GLY A 148 16.67 4.88 -7.66
N ILE A 149 15.45 4.92 -8.21
CA ILE A 149 15.20 5.21 -9.63
C ILE A 149 14.20 6.34 -9.79
N LYS A 150 14.48 7.25 -10.73
CA LYS A 150 13.59 8.35 -11.11
C LYS A 150 12.38 7.86 -11.90
N PRO A 151 11.33 8.69 -12.05
CA PRO A 151 10.12 8.27 -12.76
C PRO A 151 10.34 7.80 -14.19
N LYS A 152 11.27 8.41 -14.93
CA LYS A 152 11.56 8.04 -16.32
C LYS A 152 12.49 6.84 -16.49
N THR A 153 13.12 6.38 -15.42
CA THR A 153 14.07 5.26 -15.47
C THR A 153 13.30 3.94 -15.40
N PRO A 154 13.47 3.03 -16.37
CA PRO A 154 12.83 1.72 -16.35
C PRO A 154 13.27 0.94 -15.11
N VAL A 155 12.33 0.24 -14.46
CA VAL A 155 12.64 -0.55 -13.25
C VAL A 155 13.53 -1.77 -13.55
N ASP A 156 13.61 -2.19 -14.81
CA ASP A 156 14.45 -3.32 -15.23
C ASP A 156 15.94 -3.12 -14.93
N VAL A 157 16.38 -1.85 -14.84
CA VAL A 157 17.79 -1.52 -14.59
C VAL A 157 18.26 -1.92 -13.19
N VAL A 158 17.35 -2.02 -12.21
CA VAL A 158 17.69 -2.39 -10.83
C VAL A 158 17.55 -3.89 -10.57
N LEU A 159 16.86 -4.65 -11.43
CA LEU A 159 16.67 -6.09 -11.21
C LEU A 159 17.98 -6.88 -11.02
N PRO A 160 19.07 -6.59 -11.78
CA PRO A 160 20.36 -7.26 -11.56
C PRO A 160 21.03 -6.90 -10.23
N LEU A 161 20.62 -5.80 -9.58
CA LEU A 161 21.25 -5.28 -8.36
C LEU A 161 20.53 -5.75 -7.08
N VAL A 162 19.33 -6.31 -7.19
CA VAL A 162 18.45 -6.56 -6.03
C VAL A 162 19.08 -7.46 -4.97
N GLU A 163 19.84 -8.47 -5.38
CA GLU A 163 20.51 -9.39 -4.44
C GLU A 163 21.69 -8.75 -3.68
N GLU A 164 22.15 -7.56 -4.10
CA GLU A 164 23.28 -6.85 -3.48
C GLU A 164 22.83 -5.67 -2.59
N VAL A 165 21.59 -5.20 -2.75
CA VAL A 165 21.01 -4.06 -2.02
C VAL A 165 20.04 -4.50 -0.92
N ASP A 166 19.81 -3.64 0.06
CA ASP A 166 18.82 -3.88 1.12
C ASP A 166 17.44 -3.34 0.74
N MET A 167 17.40 -2.29 -0.08
CA MET A 167 16.17 -1.56 -0.41
C MET A 167 16.20 -1.01 -1.84
N VAL A 168 15.05 -1.00 -2.51
CA VAL A 168 14.85 -0.26 -3.76
C VAL A 168 13.86 0.88 -3.54
N LEU A 169 14.27 2.11 -3.86
CA LEU A 169 13.43 3.29 -3.83
C LEU A 169 12.85 3.59 -5.21
N VAL A 170 11.52 3.64 -5.30
CA VAL A 170 10.80 4.10 -6.49
C VAL A 170 10.32 5.53 -6.24
N MET A 171 10.91 6.48 -6.96
CA MET A 171 10.43 7.87 -6.94
C MET A 171 9.03 7.97 -7.56
N THR A 172 8.11 8.60 -6.84
CA THR A 172 6.72 8.85 -7.26
C THR A 172 6.45 10.34 -7.56
N VAL A 173 7.52 11.13 -7.68
CA VAL A 173 7.59 12.49 -8.26
C VAL A 173 8.95 12.67 -8.95
N GLU A 174 9.14 13.70 -9.78
CA GLU A 174 10.50 14.02 -10.24
C GLU A 174 11.30 14.61 -9.06
N PRO A 175 12.49 14.07 -8.74
CA PRO A 175 13.25 14.52 -7.58
C PRO A 175 13.71 15.99 -7.71
N GLY A 176 13.83 16.67 -6.57
CA GLY A 176 14.39 18.02 -6.46
C GLY A 176 13.53 18.99 -5.64
N PHE A 177 12.21 18.84 -5.65
CA PHE A 177 11.32 19.70 -4.87
C PHE A 177 10.22 18.91 -4.16
N GLY A 178 9.97 19.24 -2.89
CA GLY A 178 8.83 18.71 -2.14
C GLY A 178 7.50 19.34 -2.57
N GLY A 179 6.39 18.65 -2.29
CA GLY A 179 5.03 19.14 -2.55
C GLY A 179 4.50 18.93 -3.96
N GLN A 180 5.19 18.13 -4.78
CA GLN A 180 4.70 17.69 -6.09
C GLN A 180 3.60 16.62 -5.94
N SER A 181 2.74 16.51 -6.95
CA SER A 181 1.66 15.54 -6.99
C SER A 181 2.18 14.12 -7.25
N PHE A 182 1.64 13.16 -6.51
CA PHE A 182 1.90 11.74 -6.66
C PHE A 182 1.68 11.24 -8.09
N MET A 183 2.59 10.40 -8.58
CA MET A 183 2.55 9.76 -9.90
C MET A 183 2.10 8.29 -9.78
N ALA A 184 0.78 8.06 -9.86
CA ALA A 184 0.17 6.72 -9.80
C ALA A 184 0.71 5.76 -10.88
N ASP A 185 1.15 6.29 -12.02
CA ASP A 185 1.76 5.53 -13.11
C ASP A 185 3.14 4.94 -12.77
N MET A 186 3.68 5.23 -11.57
CA MET A 186 4.89 4.57 -11.03
C MET A 186 4.58 3.25 -10.32
N MET A 187 3.34 3.02 -9.87
CA MET A 187 2.95 1.79 -9.17
C MET A 187 3.20 0.49 -9.94
N PRO A 188 3.13 0.43 -11.29
CA PRO A 188 3.58 -0.74 -12.05
C PRO A 188 5.03 -1.17 -11.74
N LYS A 189 5.92 -0.23 -11.41
CA LYS A 189 7.31 -0.55 -11.03
C LYS A 189 7.37 -1.27 -9.69
N VAL A 190 6.65 -0.73 -8.69
CA VAL A 190 6.51 -1.33 -7.35
C VAL A 190 5.91 -2.73 -7.45
N LYS A 191 4.83 -2.89 -8.24
CA LYS A 191 4.19 -4.19 -8.50
C LYS A 191 5.17 -5.19 -9.12
N LEU A 192 5.94 -4.77 -10.13
CA LEU A 192 6.92 -5.64 -10.77
C LEU A 192 8.01 -6.09 -9.79
N LEU A 193 8.60 -5.16 -9.03
CA LEU A 193 9.60 -5.48 -8.01
C LEU A 193 9.05 -6.46 -6.99
N ARG A 194 7.87 -6.18 -6.41
CA ARG A 194 7.26 -7.04 -5.41
C ARG A 194 6.93 -8.43 -5.96
N SER A 195 6.48 -8.53 -7.22
CA SER A 195 6.17 -9.81 -7.85
C SER A 195 7.40 -10.70 -8.08
N LYS A 196 8.58 -10.10 -8.30
CA LYS A 196 9.85 -10.81 -8.52
C LYS A 196 10.62 -11.06 -7.23
N PHE A 197 10.58 -10.09 -6.31
CA PHE A 197 11.39 -10.05 -5.11
C PHE A 197 10.51 -9.92 -3.89
N LYS A 198 10.15 -11.10 -3.42
CA LYS A 198 9.19 -11.36 -2.37
C LYS A 198 9.45 -10.56 -1.09
N TYR A 199 10.69 -10.53 -0.61
CA TYR A 199 11.08 -9.94 0.68
C TYR A 199 11.90 -8.65 0.57
N LEU A 200 12.03 -8.10 -0.63
CA LEU A 200 12.74 -6.84 -0.83
C LEU A 200 11.99 -5.71 -0.10
N ASP A 201 12.72 -4.88 0.64
CA ASP A 201 12.20 -3.61 1.12
C ASP A 201 12.03 -2.68 -0.10
N ILE A 202 10.79 -2.31 -0.40
CA ILE A 202 10.45 -1.41 -1.50
C ILE A 202 9.93 -0.12 -0.89
N GLU A 203 10.67 0.95 -1.15
CA GLU A 203 10.37 2.29 -0.71
C GLU A 203 9.68 3.10 -1.81
N VAL A 204 8.74 3.96 -1.41
CA VAL A 204 8.14 4.98 -2.27
C VAL A 204 8.36 6.36 -1.64
N ASP A 205 8.82 7.32 -2.45
CA ASP A 205 8.99 8.71 -2.06
C ASP A 205 8.46 9.68 -3.12
N GLY A 206 7.62 10.61 -2.66
CA GLY A 206 7.03 11.68 -3.48
C GLY A 206 5.51 11.70 -3.46
N GLY A 207 4.92 12.68 -2.77
CA GLY A 207 3.45 12.87 -2.78
C GLY A 207 2.66 11.78 -2.04
N VAL A 208 3.31 10.94 -1.24
CA VAL A 208 2.65 9.89 -0.46
C VAL A 208 2.02 10.47 0.81
N GLY A 209 0.75 10.17 1.04
CA GLY A 209 -0.04 10.62 2.18
C GLY A 209 -1.34 9.80 2.30
N PRO A 210 -2.26 10.16 3.22
CA PRO A 210 -3.49 9.40 3.43
C PRO A 210 -4.33 9.15 2.17
N ASN A 211 -4.27 10.05 1.19
CA ASN A 211 -5.05 9.93 -0.06
C ASN A 211 -4.37 9.04 -1.12
N THR A 212 -3.09 8.72 -0.99
CA THR A 212 -2.29 8.01 -2.02
C THR A 212 -1.66 6.72 -1.49
N ILE A 213 -1.71 6.50 -0.17
CA ILE A 213 -1.09 5.35 0.48
C ILE A 213 -1.70 4.02 0.06
N GLU A 214 -3.01 3.98 -0.19
CA GLU A 214 -3.69 2.75 -0.63
C GLU A 214 -3.09 2.20 -1.93
N GLU A 215 -2.84 3.07 -2.91
CA GLU A 215 -2.23 2.66 -4.17
C GLU A 215 -0.81 2.10 -3.98
N CYS A 216 -0.04 2.71 -3.08
CA CYS A 216 1.32 2.26 -2.73
C CYS A 216 1.31 0.91 -2.01
N ALA A 217 0.43 0.75 -1.02
CA ALA A 217 0.25 -0.47 -0.25
C ALA A 217 -0.21 -1.63 -1.15
N GLN A 218 -1.23 -1.41 -1.98
CA GLN A 218 -1.71 -2.39 -2.96
C GLN A 218 -0.63 -2.78 -3.97
N ALA A 219 0.21 -1.84 -4.38
CA ALA A 219 1.32 -2.12 -5.28
C ALA A 219 2.42 -2.97 -4.63
N GLY A 220 2.49 -2.98 -3.30
CA GLY A 220 3.42 -3.80 -2.52
C GLY A 220 4.59 -3.03 -1.91
N ALA A 221 4.51 -1.70 -1.83
CA ALA A 221 5.47 -0.91 -1.06
C ALA A 221 5.31 -1.20 0.43
N ASN A 222 6.43 -1.28 1.15
CA ASN A 222 6.43 -1.52 2.60
C ASN A 222 7.28 -0.50 3.37
N MET A 223 8.07 0.32 2.68
CA MET A 223 8.72 1.49 3.25
C MET A 223 8.10 2.75 2.63
N ILE A 224 7.62 3.64 3.48
CA ILE A 224 6.79 4.78 3.07
C ILE A 224 7.46 6.06 3.50
N VAL A 225 7.90 6.85 2.51
CA VAL A 225 8.38 8.20 2.75
C VAL A 225 7.25 9.19 2.54
N SER A 226 7.04 10.05 3.54
CA SER A 226 6.01 11.09 3.47
C SER A 226 6.51 12.39 4.09
N GLY A 227 6.54 13.45 3.27
CA GLY A 227 7.02 14.77 3.68
C GLY A 227 5.91 15.65 4.26
N THR A 228 5.29 16.48 3.41
CA THR A 228 4.33 17.51 3.82
C THR A 228 3.07 16.96 4.50
N ALA A 229 2.61 15.77 4.13
CA ALA A 229 1.41 15.18 4.73
C ALA A 229 1.60 14.90 6.23
N ILE A 230 2.82 14.56 6.67
CA ILE A 230 3.16 14.37 8.08
C ILE A 230 3.61 15.69 8.71
N THR A 231 4.61 16.35 8.12
CA THR A 231 5.29 17.51 8.72
C THR A 231 4.39 18.74 8.88
N LYS A 232 3.39 18.92 8.00
CA LYS A 232 2.41 20.02 8.09
C LYS A 232 1.10 19.60 8.77
N SER A 233 0.99 18.36 9.24
CA SER A 233 -0.21 17.89 9.96
C SER A 233 -0.27 18.53 11.35
N LYS A 234 -1.51 18.77 11.82
CA LYS A 234 -1.77 19.11 13.22
C LYS A 234 -1.56 17.91 14.14
N ASP A 235 -1.74 16.70 13.62
CA ASP A 235 -1.51 15.44 14.32
C ASP A 235 -0.66 14.51 13.43
N PRO A 236 0.69 14.62 13.50
CA PRO A 236 1.59 13.73 12.76
C PRO A 236 1.44 12.26 13.15
N LYS A 237 1.07 11.98 14.41
CA LYS A 237 0.91 10.61 14.92
C LYS A 237 -0.28 9.93 14.28
N GLU A 238 -1.41 10.63 14.13
CA GLU A 238 -2.57 10.13 13.41
C GLU A 238 -2.21 9.80 11.96
N VAL A 239 -1.53 10.71 11.25
CA VAL A 239 -1.14 10.47 9.85
C VAL A 239 -0.21 9.26 9.74
N ILE A 240 0.84 9.17 10.56
CA ILE A 240 1.75 8.02 10.59
C ILE A 240 0.99 6.71 10.87
N THR A 241 0.03 6.75 11.79
CA THR A 241 -0.80 5.59 12.13
C THR A 241 -1.65 5.16 10.93
N THR A 242 -2.32 6.09 10.26
CA THR A 242 -3.12 5.83 9.06
C THR A 242 -2.27 5.22 7.94
N LEU A 243 -1.09 5.78 7.67
CA LEU A 243 -0.20 5.26 6.64
C LEU A 243 0.23 3.82 6.94
N ARG A 244 0.63 3.56 8.20
CA ARG A 244 1.02 2.22 8.64
C ARG A 244 -0.14 1.24 8.58
N GLN A 245 -1.33 1.65 9.02
CA GLN A 245 -2.53 0.82 8.98
C GLN A 245 -2.92 0.47 7.55
N SER A 246 -2.81 1.38 6.58
CA SER A 246 -3.08 1.07 5.17
C SER A 246 -2.16 -0.03 4.63
N VAL A 247 -0.84 0.07 4.88
CA VAL A 247 0.10 -0.97 4.48
C VAL A 247 -0.14 -2.29 5.22
N ASN A 248 -0.38 -2.21 6.52
CA ASN A 248 -0.67 -3.39 7.35
C ASN A 248 -2.03 -4.00 7.04
N HIS A 249 -3.03 -3.25 6.59
CA HIS A 249 -4.38 -3.76 6.35
C HIS A 249 -4.37 -4.94 5.37
N TYR A 250 -3.56 -4.85 4.32
CA TYR A 250 -3.35 -5.97 3.40
C TYR A 250 -2.69 -7.17 4.09
N GLN A 251 -1.71 -6.93 4.98
CA GLN A 251 -1.05 -7.96 5.79
C GLN A 251 -1.96 -8.57 6.88
N GLU A 252 -2.82 -7.76 7.49
CA GLU A 252 -3.75 -8.12 8.57
C GLU A 252 -4.94 -8.90 8.02
N ALA A 253 -5.51 -8.48 6.89
CA ALA A 253 -6.53 -9.23 6.18
C ALA A 253 -6.04 -10.64 5.86
N PHE A 254 -4.77 -10.80 5.48
CA PHE A 254 -4.17 -12.10 5.31
C PHE A 254 -4.00 -12.86 6.64
N SER A 255 -3.54 -12.17 7.69
CA SER A 255 -3.33 -12.74 9.02
C SER A 255 -4.62 -13.23 9.68
N LEU A 256 -5.77 -12.61 9.38
CA LEU A 256 -7.10 -13.05 9.87
C LEU A 256 -7.45 -14.47 9.43
N PHE A 257 -6.94 -14.92 8.30
CA PHE A 257 -7.18 -16.26 7.77
C PHE A 257 -6.03 -17.23 8.09
N ASP A 258 -4.97 -16.73 8.72
CA ASP A 258 -3.90 -17.55 9.28
C ASP A 258 -4.30 -18.07 10.67
N ASN A 259 -5.12 -19.11 10.66
CA ASN A 259 -5.59 -19.76 11.89
C ASN A 259 -4.48 -20.42 12.72
N ARG A 260 -3.22 -20.43 12.25
CA ARG A 260 -2.09 -21.06 12.95
C ARG A 260 -1.00 -20.06 13.39
N GLY A 261 -1.09 -18.80 12.96
CA GLY A 261 -0.13 -17.75 13.31
C GLY A 261 1.29 -18.01 12.79
N ASP A 262 1.45 -18.79 11.72
CA ASP A 262 2.76 -19.10 11.12
C ASP A 262 3.05 -18.31 9.83
N GLY A 263 2.31 -17.22 9.61
CA GLY A 263 2.40 -16.33 8.47
C GLY A 263 1.85 -16.94 7.18
N LYS A 264 0.92 -17.90 7.26
CA LYS A 264 0.40 -18.63 6.10
C LYS A 264 -1.11 -18.88 6.14
N ILE A 265 -1.79 -18.78 5.00
CA ILE A 265 -3.20 -19.18 4.86
C ILE A 265 -3.31 -20.44 4.01
N ASN A 266 -4.35 -21.25 4.23
CA ASN A 266 -4.62 -22.34 3.30
C ASN A 266 -5.12 -21.78 1.97
N ILE A 267 -4.68 -22.35 0.85
CA ILE A 267 -5.12 -21.94 -0.48
C ILE A 267 -6.64 -22.03 -0.66
N SER A 268 -7.31 -22.93 0.05
CA SER A 268 -8.78 -23.03 0.05
C SER A 268 -9.47 -21.76 0.56
N GLN A 269 -8.78 -20.97 1.39
CA GLN A 269 -9.31 -19.72 1.98
C GLN A 269 -8.99 -18.49 1.12
N LEU A 270 -8.21 -18.65 0.05
CA LEU A 270 -7.71 -17.55 -0.77
C LEU A 270 -8.85 -16.70 -1.35
N GLY A 271 -9.92 -17.33 -1.86
CA GLY A 271 -11.10 -16.62 -2.36
C GLY A 271 -11.74 -15.73 -1.31
N ASP A 272 -11.81 -16.20 -0.06
CA ASP A 272 -12.40 -15.46 1.04
C ASP A 272 -11.54 -14.29 1.49
N VAL A 273 -10.20 -14.45 1.51
CA VAL A 273 -9.27 -13.35 1.82
C VAL A 273 -9.35 -12.26 0.76
N LEU A 274 -9.44 -12.64 -0.52
CA LEU A 274 -9.59 -11.70 -1.63
C LEU A 274 -10.91 -10.93 -1.53
N ARG A 275 -12.01 -11.60 -1.16
CA ARG A 275 -13.30 -10.96 -0.88
C ARG A 275 -13.24 -10.01 0.31
N ALA A 276 -12.56 -10.39 1.38
CA ALA A 276 -12.34 -9.52 2.53
C ALA A 276 -11.53 -8.26 2.19
N LEU A 277 -10.68 -8.33 1.16
CA LEU A 277 -9.93 -7.19 0.59
C LEU A 277 -10.68 -6.44 -0.53
N GLY A 278 -12.00 -6.62 -0.63
CA GLY A 278 -12.83 -5.92 -1.61
C GLY A 278 -12.62 -6.35 -3.06
N GLN A 279 -12.06 -7.54 -3.29
CA GLN A 279 -12.05 -8.17 -4.63
C GLN A 279 -13.25 -9.11 -4.77
N ASN A 280 -13.77 -9.30 -5.98
CA ASN A 280 -14.87 -10.25 -6.21
C ASN A 280 -14.51 -11.36 -7.21
N PRO A 281 -13.47 -12.18 -6.95
CA PRO A 281 -13.06 -13.22 -7.89
C PRO A 281 -14.07 -14.37 -7.96
N THR A 282 -14.28 -14.90 -9.16
CA THR A 282 -14.98 -16.18 -9.30
C THR A 282 -14.07 -17.34 -8.84
N GLU A 283 -14.68 -18.48 -8.50
CA GLU A 283 -13.93 -19.71 -8.18
C GLU A 283 -13.02 -20.16 -9.35
N ALA A 284 -13.40 -19.84 -10.58
CA ALA A 284 -12.58 -20.11 -11.75
C ALA A 284 -11.34 -19.20 -11.80
N ASP A 285 -11.45 -17.93 -11.40
CA ASP A 285 -10.33 -16.98 -11.39
C ASP A 285 -9.32 -17.33 -10.30
N VAL A 286 -9.79 -17.73 -9.13
CA VAL A 286 -8.94 -18.24 -8.05
C VAL A 286 -8.18 -19.49 -8.52
N LYS A 287 -8.88 -20.47 -9.14
CA LYS A 287 -8.25 -21.69 -9.68
C LYS A 287 -7.21 -21.42 -10.76
N LYS A 288 -7.46 -20.47 -11.67
CA LYS A 288 -6.48 -20.06 -12.70
C LYS A 288 -5.19 -19.55 -12.07
N CYS A 289 -5.29 -18.70 -11.04
CA CYS A 289 -4.12 -18.14 -10.36
C CYS A 289 -3.36 -19.18 -9.51
N CYS A 290 -4.04 -20.29 -9.16
CA CYS A 290 -3.53 -21.31 -8.24
C CYS A 290 -3.14 -22.63 -8.92
N HIS A 291 -3.16 -22.70 -10.26
CA HIS A 291 -2.95 -23.95 -11.02
C HIS A 291 -1.64 -24.72 -10.72
N GLN A 292 -0.63 -24.06 -10.18
CA GLN A 292 0.67 -24.64 -9.83
C GLN A 292 0.78 -25.04 -8.36
N LEU A 293 -0.19 -24.67 -7.54
CA LEU A 293 -0.21 -24.90 -6.09
C LEU A 293 -1.06 -26.14 -5.78
N ARG A 294 -0.66 -26.90 -4.77
CA ARG A 294 -1.40 -28.09 -4.36
C ARG A 294 -2.66 -27.71 -3.58
N PRO A 295 -3.75 -28.51 -3.63
CA PRO A 295 -5.03 -28.18 -2.98
C PRO A 295 -4.94 -27.94 -1.46
N ASP A 296 -3.99 -28.57 -0.77
CA ASP A 296 -3.81 -28.44 0.68
C ASP A 296 -2.64 -27.51 1.06
N GLU A 297 -2.09 -26.81 0.07
CA GLU A 297 -0.92 -25.97 0.25
C GLU A 297 -1.25 -24.72 1.07
N ARG A 298 -0.35 -24.38 2.00
CA ARG A 298 -0.44 -23.14 2.75
C ARG A 298 0.52 -22.13 2.18
N ILE A 299 -0.03 -21.01 1.73
CA ILE A 299 0.70 -19.94 1.06
C ILE A 299 0.99 -18.83 2.07
N SER A 300 2.15 -18.18 1.99
CA SER A 300 2.45 -17.00 2.82
C SER A 300 1.91 -15.70 2.20
N PHE A 301 1.92 -14.60 2.96
CA PHE A 301 1.40 -13.31 2.48
C PHE A 301 2.02 -12.88 1.14
N ASP A 302 3.26 -13.26 0.96
CA ASP A 302 4.02 -12.86 -0.21
C ASP A 302 3.75 -13.76 -1.44
N VAL A 303 3.14 -14.94 -1.28
CA VAL A 303 2.56 -15.70 -2.41
C VAL A 303 1.16 -15.18 -2.73
N PHE A 304 0.45 -14.72 -1.69
CA PHE A 304 -0.87 -14.13 -1.82
C PHE A 304 -0.85 -12.79 -2.59
N LEU A 305 0.14 -11.93 -2.34
CA LEU A 305 0.17 -10.59 -2.92
C LEU A 305 0.24 -10.57 -4.47
N PRO A 306 1.06 -11.40 -5.16
CA PRO A 306 0.99 -11.52 -6.62
C PRO A 306 -0.37 -12.03 -7.14
N ILE A 307 -1.04 -12.92 -6.40
CA ILE A 307 -2.37 -13.44 -6.76
C ILE A 307 -3.42 -12.32 -6.64
N LEU A 308 -3.42 -11.60 -5.52
CA LEU A 308 -4.24 -10.40 -5.32
C LEU A 308 -4.06 -9.43 -6.48
N GLN A 309 -2.80 -9.11 -6.83
CA GLN A 309 -2.50 -8.20 -7.94
C GLN A 309 -3.03 -8.69 -9.30
N THR A 310 -2.96 -10.00 -9.56
CA THR A 310 -3.44 -10.59 -10.83
C THR A 310 -4.96 -10.50 -10.93
N ILE A 311 -5.64 -10.80 -9.82
CA ILE A 311 -7.10 -10.73 -9.73
C ILE A 311 -7.57 -9.27 -9.80
N SER A 312 -6.88 -8.35 -9.13
CA SER A 312 -7.18 -6.92 -9.21
C SER A 312 -6.95 -6.33 -10.61
N LYS A 313 -6.01 -6.87 -11.40
CA LYS A 313 -5.79 -6.46 -12.80
C LYS A 313 -6.87 -6.98 -13.76
N ASN A 314 -7.45 -8.14 -13.45
CA ASN A 314 -8.53 -8.73 -14.24
C ASN A 314 -9.91 -8.18 -13.85
N ARG A 315 -9.96 -7.07 -13.11
CA ARG A 315 -11.19 -6.27 -13.00
C ARG A 315 -11.63 -5.93 -14.44
N SER A 316 -12.63 -6.65 -14.95
CA SER A 316 -13.67 -5.97 -15.69
C SER A 316 -14.12 -4.85 -14.76
N THR A 317 -14.03 -3.61 -15.20
CA THR A 317 -14.87 -2.57 -14.63
C THR A 317 -16.28 -3.14 -14.69
N ASP A 318 -16.88 -3.54 -13.56
CA ASP A 318 -18.24 -4.06 -13.53
C ASP A 318 -19.12 -3.03 -14.24
N THR A 319 -19.46 -3.31 -15.49
CA THR A 319 -20.21 -2.38 -16.32
C THR A 319 -21.67 -2.49 -15.90
N ALA A 320 -22.47 -1.46 -16.20
CA ALA A 320 -23.92 -1.58 -16.06
C ALA A 320 -24.48 -2.81 -16.82
N GLU A 321 -23.78 -3.26 -17.87
CA GLU A 321 -24.12 -4.42 -18.70
C GLU A 321 -23.90 -5.75 -17.95
N ASP A 322 -22.81 -5.89 -17.20
CA ASP A 322 -22.54 -7.10 -16.39
C ASP A 322 -23.59 -7.27 -15.26
N PHE A 323 -24.10 -6.16 -14.74
CA PHE A 323 -25.18 -6.16 -13.75
C PHE A 323 -26.55 -6.48 -14.35
N ILE A 324 -26.87 -5.91 -15.52
CA ILE A 324 -28.09 -6.27 -16.28
C ILE A 324 -28.08 -7.77 -16.58
N GLU A 325 -26.93 -8.35 -16.92
CA GLU A 325 -26.78 -9.80 -17.12
C GLU A 325 -26.99 -10.60 -15.82
N GLY A 326 -26.55 -10.06 -14.67
CA GLY A 326 -26.86 -10.64 -13.35
C GLY A 326 -28.36 -10.65 -13.03
N LEU A 327 -29.08 -9.58 -13.34
CA LEU A 327 -30.54 -9.50 -13.12
C LEU A 327 -31.34 -10.44 -14.03
N ARG A 328 -30.83 -10.75 -15.23
CA ARG A 328 -31.43 -11.78 -16.10
C ARG A 328 -31.54 -13.16 -15.47
N HIS A 329 -30.69 -13.48 -14.49
CA HIS A 329 -30.79 -14.75 -13.76
C HIS A 329 -32.04 -14.83 -12.86
N PHE A 330 -32.63 -13.68 -12.52
CA PHE A 330 -33.81 -13.57 -11.67
C PHE A 330 -35.08 -13.24 -12.46
N ASP A 331 -34.94 -12.75 -13.69
CA ASP A 331 -36.02 -12.68 -14.67
C ASP A 331 -36.28 -14.05 -15.30
N LYS A 332 -37.13 -14.83 -14.62
CA LYS A 332 -37.51 -16.18 -15.05
C LYS A 332 -38.23 -16.21 -16.40
N ASP A 333 -38.84 -15.09 -16.80
CA ASP A 333 -39.65 -14.97 -17.99
C ASP A 333 -38.90 -14.32 -19.17
N GLY A 334 -37.69 -13.79 -18.94
CA GLY A 334 -36.84 -13.13 -19.92
C GLY A 334 -37.49 -11.89 -20.54
N ASN A 335 -38.33 -11.19 -19.78
CA ASN A 335 -39.12 -10.05 -20.23
C ASN A 335 -38.51 -8.68 -19.90
N GLY A 336 -37.36 -8.64 -19.21
CA GLY A 336 -36.65 -7.43 -18.78
C GLY A 336 -37.15 -6.84 -17.46
N TYR A 337 -37.95 -7.59 -16.68
CA TYR A 337 -38.52 -7.18 -15.41
C TYR A 337 -38.14 -8.13 -14.26
N ILE A 338 -38.03 -7.56 -13.06
CA ILE A 338 -37.89 -8.32 -11.81
C ILE A 338 -38.91 -7.77 -10.80
N SER A 339 -39.46 -8.63 -9.94
CA SER A 339 -40.35 -8.16 -8.88
C SER A 339 -39.59 -7.27 -7.90
N SER A 340 -40.22 -6.21 -7.40
CA SER A 340 -39.59 -5.31 -6.44
C SER A 340 -39.25 -6.01 -5.13
N ALA A 341 -40.00 -7.05 -4.77
CA ALA A 341 -39.73 -7.92 -3.63
C ALA A 341 -38.45 -8.75 -3.83
N GLU A 342 -38.24 -9.35 -5.01
CA GLU A 342 -37.00 -10.08 -5.33
C GLU A 342 -35.82 -9.11 -5.41
N LEU A 343 -35.97 -7.95 -6.05
CA LEU A 343 -34.91 -6.94 -6.11
C LEU A 343 -34.53 -6.41 -4.72
N ARG A 344 -35.52 -6.14 -3.86
CA ARG A 344 -35.29 -5.78 -2.46
C ARG A 344 -34.56 -6.88 -1.70
N HIS A 345 -34.95 -8.13 -1.89
CA HIS A 345 -34.25 -9.26 -1.29
C HIS A 345 -32.79 -9.32 -1.77
N LEU A 346 -32.54 -9.11 -3.07
CA LEU A 346 -31.18 -9.04 -3.61
C LEU A 346 -30.37 -7.92 -2.96
N LEU A 347 -30.89 -6.70 -2.91
CA LEU A 347 -30.20 -5.53 -2.36
C LEU A 347 -29.89 -5.61 -0.85
N THR A 348 -30.71 -6.33 -0.09
CA THR A 348 -30.57 -6.50 1.37
C THR A 348 -29.82 -7.78 1.75
N THR A 349 -29.78 -8.77 0.85
CA THR A 349 -29.27 -10.12 1.15
C THR A 349 -27.98 -10.46 0.39
N PHE A 350 -27.83 -9.98 -0.85
CA PHE A 350 -26.75 -10.36 -1.77
C PHE A 350 -25.93 -9.13 -2.20
N GLY A 351 -24.67 -9.07 -1.73
CA GLY A 351 -23.73 -7.96 -2.00
C GLY A 351 -22.67 -7.83 -0.90
N GLY A 352 -21.55 -7.16 -1.17
CA GLY A 352 -20.49 -6.93 -0.18
C GLY A 352 -20.90 -5.93 0.90
N GLU A 353 -21.50 -4.80 0.49
CA GLU A 353 -22.12 -3.81 1.37
C GLU A 353 -23.65 -3.92 1.26
N LYS A 354 -24.35 -4.28 2.34
CA LYS A 354 -25.82 -4.46 2.33
C LYS A 354 -26.52 -3.12 2.52
N LEU A 355 -27.55 -2.84 1.73
CA LEU A 355 -28.41 -1.68 1.97
C LEU A 355 -29.38 -1.94 3.12
N THR A 356 -29.67 -0.89 3.88
CA THR A 356 -30.75 -0.89 4.87
C THR A 356 -32.11 -0.86 4.18
N ASP A 357 -33.17 -1.33 4.87
CA ASP A 357 -34.52 -1.31 4.32
C ASP A 357 -34.95 0.10 3.88
N ASP A 358 -34.57 1.14 4.65
CA ASP A 358 -34.86 2.54 4.34
C ASP A 358 -34.17 3.02 3.06
N GLU A 359 -32.94 2.58 2.79
CA GLU A 359 -32.20 2.91 1.57
C GLU A 359 -32.82 2.21 0.35
N VAL A 360 -33.29 0.97 0.52
CA VAL A 360 -33.96 0.22 -0.55
C VAL A 360 -35.33 0.82 -0.88
N GLU A 361 -36.08 1.28 0.13
CA GLU A 361 -37.35 1.99 -0.12
C GLU A 361 -37.16 3.28 -0.91
N GLN A 362 -36.16 4.09 -0.55
CA GLN A 362 -35.85 5.32 -1.30
C GLN A 362 -35.44 5.03 -2.74
N LEU A 363 -34.82 3.87 -2.97
CA LEU A 363 -34.31 3.44 -4.26
C LEU A 363 -35.41 2.89 -5.18
N LEU A 364 -36.35 2.13 -4.63
CA LEU A 364 -37.48 1.56 -5.39
C LEU A 364 -38.64 2.55 -5.56
N ALA A 365 -38.64 3.65 -4.81
CA ALA A 365 -39.68 4.68 -4.88
C ALA A 365 -39.89 5.20 -6.32
N GLY A 366 -41.07 4.94 -6.86
CA GLY A 366 -41.48 5.40 -8.20
C GLY A 366 -40.86 4.63 -9.36
N GLN A 367 -40.18 3.50 -9.11
CA GLN A 367 -39.63 2.62 -10.13
C GLN A 367 -40.50 1.39 -10.41
N GLU A 368 -41.50 1.15 -9.56
CA GLU A 368 -42.45 0.05 -9.69
C GLU A 368 -43.56 0.39 -10.68
N ASP A 369 -43.89 -0.57 -11.54
CA ASP A 369 -45.10 -0.53 -12.35
C ASP A 369 -46.36 -0.84 -11.50
N SER A 370 -47.53 -0.83 -12.15
CA SER A 370 -48.80 -1.15 -11.47
C SER A 370 -48.91 -2.58 -10.95
N GLN A 371 -47.93 -3.44 -11.25
CA GLN A 371 -47.83 -4.83 -10.82
C GLN A 371 -46.72 -5.06 -9.78
N GLY A 372 -46.00 -4.01 -9.37
CA GLY A 372 -44.90 -4.12 -8.42
C GLY A 372 -43.61 -4.66 -9.04
N ASN A 373 -43.44 -4.55 -10.35
CA ASN A 373 -42.24 -4.96 -11.05
C ASN A 373 -41.37 -3.76 -11.44
N VAL A 374 -40.06 -4.00 -11.53
CA VAL A 374 -39.05 -3.01 -11.90
C VAL A 374 -38.44 -3.42 -13.23
N HIS A 375 -38.49 -2.51 -14.21
CA HIS A 375 -37.89 -2.73 -15.53
C HIS A 375 -36.39 -2.42 -15.50
N TYR A 376 -35.54 -3.43 -15.73
CA TYR A 376 -34.09 -3.29 -15.58
C TYR A 376 -33.32 -3.20 -16.92
N GLU A 377 -33.95 -3.51 -18.06
CA GLU A 377 -33.33 -3.43 -19.41
C GLU A 377 -33.63 -2.13 -20.18
N GLY A 378 -34.45 -1.22 -19.63
CA GLY A 378 -34.95 -0.05 -20.34
C GLY A 378 -33.97 1.11 -20.50
N SER A 379 -33.64 1.45 -21.75
CA SER A 379 -32.77 2.55 -22.17
C SER A 379 -33.31 3.99 -21.93
N ASN A 380 -34.27 4.18 -21.01
CA ASN A 380 -34.85 5.48 -20.65
C ASN A 380 -34.86 5.78 -19.14
N LEU A 381 -34.03 5.06 -18.37
CA LEU A 381 -33.88 5.23 -16.92
C LEU A 381 -32.98 6.42 -16.54
N GLY A 382 -33.43 7.64 -16.82
CA GLY A 382 -33.15 8.74 -15.89
C GLY A 382 -34.21 8.69 -14.78
N PRO A 383 -33.89 8.65 -13.47
CA PRO A 383 -32.63 8.53 -12.75
C PRO A 383 -32.54 7.16 -12.02
N VAL A 384 -32.07 6.10 -12.68
CA VAL A 384 -31.60 4.86 -12.01
C VAL A 384 -30.07 4.80 -11.95
N LYS A 385 -29.42 5.95 -12.20
CA LYS A 385 -28.04 6.20 -11.80
C LYS A 385 -27.77 5.83 -10.33
N PRO A 386 -28.69 6.01 -9.35
CA PRO A 386 -28.45 5.59 -7.98
C PRO A 386 -28.22 4.08 -7.84
N VAL A 387 -28.93 3.20 -8.55
CA VAL A 387 -28.77 1.75 -8.37
C VAL A 387 -27.42 1.26 -8.87
N ALA A 388 -26.98 1.75 -10.04
CA ALA A 388 -25.65 1.44 -10.58
C ALA A 388 -24.50 2.14 -9.81
N LEU A 389 -24.69 3.40 -9.37
CA LEU A 389 -23.69 4.12 -8.55
C LEU A 389 -23.59 3.57 -7.11
N LEU A 390 -24.70 3.14 -6.51
CA LEU A 390 -24.73 2.55 -5.16
C LEU A 390 -24.29 1.08 -5.18
N PHE A 391 -24.51 0.32 -6.26
CA PHE A 391 -23.86 -0.99 -6.38
C PHE A 391 -22.33 -0.89 -6.52
N SER A 392 -21.79 0.22 -7.04
CA SER A 392 -20.35 0.48 -6.95
C SER A 392 -19.86 0.64 -5.51
N ARG A 393 -20.74 1.02 -4.57
CA ARG A 393 -20.46 0.94 -3.12
C ARG A 393 -20.58 -0.49 -2.60
N CYS A 394 -21.64 -1.21 -2.98
CA CYS A 394 -21.89 -2.58 -2.54
C CYS A 394 -20.90 -3.65 -3.05
N CYS A 395 -20.26 -3.44 -4.21
CA CYS A 395 -19.34 -4.38 -4.86
C CYS A 395 -17.85 -3.94 -4.83
N GLY A 396 -17.51 -2.86 -4.10
CA GLY A 396 -16.12 -2.43 -3.93
C GLY A 396 -15.53 -1.65 -5.10
N GLY A 397 -15.97 -0.40 -5.26
CA GLY A 397 -15.15 0.70 -5.75
C GLY A 397 -15.69 1.45 -6.97
N LEU A 398 -15.92 2.75 -6.77
CA LEU A 398 -15.59 3.81 -7.73
C LEU A 398 -14.28 4.45 -7.31
#